data_AF-A0A7C6A4H7-F1
#
_entry.id   AF-A0A7C6A4H7-F1
#
_cell.length_a   1.000
_cell.length_b   1.000
_cell.length_c   1.000
_cell.angle_alpha   90.00
_cell.angle_beta   90.00
_cell.angle_gamma   90.00
#
_symmetry.space_group_name_H-M   'P 1'
#
loop_
_entity.id
_entity.type
_entity.pdbx_description
1 polymer ?
#
loop_
_entity_poly.entity_id
_entity_poly.type
_entity_poly.pdbx_seq_one_letter_code
_entity_poly.pdbx_strand_id
1 'polypeptide(L)'
;MAGINRAAYAAGTALVRLAGADPQDPRTTWTREKFSPPPFSTHEAQAGNPLHLVLAIGCVIWLLAARRREAPATLVLVCAAVVGFTAFCWLVRWQPWHVRLHLPFFVMLAPSVGRAGELLLGSARTTGLNVVLLMIAFSFAVSNEVRPLLSASQSLFSAPRDEFYHAPVQMRALASALLRLPCREIGLDVTGPFEIYPLLHWLNVGLGPIKTVYLSSDPRFSGWYRKNPPNPCAVIYNDCVEEPGRAAHCRELGIPAVYGSVWLVTGFDAAWTPAQGWAVRQPAATPFYAERGGPVLELPADLRTENAAQLALLAGVTPDKWVTDTGFRIPIARRDWSALSVRLSGRIPAWSRTLPQTIRLQCGEGPARSQVIEEAGPFQLASTLQCSPGNVVVLDVTPEKFFRPVDLGMSADSRRLSFMLEEVVISPGAHRPQR
;
A
#
# COMPACT_ATOMS: atom_id res chain seq x y z
N MET A 1 19.99 -19.51 -7.24
CA MET A 1 18.99 -19.80 -6.18
C MET A 1 17.58 -20.10 -6.70
N ALA A 2 17.12 -19.50 -7.80
CA ALA A 2 15.78 -19.78 -8.36
C ALA A 2 15.49 -21.28 -8.62
N GLY A 3 16.49 -22.07 -9.05
CA GLY A 3 16.34 -23.52 -9.25
C GLY A 3 16.08 -24.29 -7.95
N ILE A 4 16.73 -23.92 -6.84
CA ILE A 4 16.57 -24.58 -5.53
C ILE A 4 15.16 -24.35 -4.99
N ASN A 5 14.67 -23.10 -5.03
CA ASN A 5 13.33 -22.78 -4.55
C ASN A 5 12.25 -23.47 -5.40
N ARG A 6 12.44 -23.57 -6.72
CA ARG A 6 11.54 -24.35 -7.59
C ARG A 6 11.57 -25.84 -7.28
N ALA A 7 12.74 -26.42 -7.03
CA ALA A 7 12.86 -27.83 -6.67
C ALA A 7 12.19 -28.13 -5.31
N ALA A 8 12.42 -27.28 -4.30
CA ALA A 8 11.77 -27.39 -2.99
C ALA A 8 10.24 -27.25 -3.10
N TYR A 9 9.76 -26.29 -3.90
CA TYR A 9 8.33 -26.13 -4.20
C TYR A 9 7.75 -27.37 -4.89
N ALA A 10 8.43 -27.92 -5.90
CA ALA A 10 7.99 -29.12 -6.60
C ALA A 10 7.93 -30.33 -5.66
N ALA A 11 8.95 -30.52 -4.81
CA ALA A 11 8.96 -31.58 -3.82
C ALA A 11 7.82 -31.43 -2.79
N GLY A 12 7.62 -30.22 -2.26
CA GLY A 12 6.54 -29.94 -1.30
C GLY A 12 5.16 -30.17 -1.90
N THR A 13 4.89 -29.65 -3.10
CA THR A 13 3.61 -29.87 -3.79
C THR A 13 3.36 -31.33 -4.14
N ALA A 14 4.40 -32.09 -4.51
CA ALA A 14 4.29 -33.52 -4.76
C ALA A 14 3.92 -34.30 -3.48
N LEU A 15 4.54 -33.97 -2.33
CA LEU A 15 4.23 -34.60 -1.05
C LEU A 15 2.79 -34.31 -0.59
N VAL A 16 2.32 -33.07 -0.74
CA VAL A 16 0.95 -32.68 -0.40
C VAL A 16 -0.08 -33.42 -1.27
N ARG A 17 0.19 -33.53 -2.58
CA ARG A 17 -0.66 -34.30 -3.51
C ARG A 17 -0.64 -35.79 -3.19
N LEU A 18 0.51 -36.34 -2.83
CA LEU A 18 0.65 -37.74 -2.40
C LEU A 18 -0.18 -38.03 -1.14
N ALA A 19 -0.29 -37.05 -0.24
CA ALA A 19 -1.16 -37.11 0.93
C ALA A 19 -2.66 -36.89 0.62
N GLY A 20 -3.04 -36.75 -0.65
CA GLY A 20 -4.42 -36.58 -1.09
C GLY A 20 -4.98 -35.17 -0.90
N ALA A 21 -4.12 -34.17 -0.67
CA ALA A 21 -4.51 -32.78 -0.48
C ALA A 21 -4.11 -31.90 -1.69
N ASP A 22 -4.80 -30.78 -1.87
CA ASP A 22 -4.45 -29.77 -2.87
C ASP A 22 -3.58 -28.67 -2.23
N PRO A 23 -2.35 -28.44 -2.72
CA PRO A 23 -1.52 -27.31 -2.30
C PRO A 23 -2.16 -25.93 -2.47
N GLN A 24 -3.20 -25.82 -3.31
CA GLN A 24 -3.94 -24.57 -3.57
C GLN A 24 -5.31 -24.52 -2.88
N ASP A 25 -5.59 -25.40 -1.91
CA ASP A 25 -6.86 -25.41 -1.20
C ASP A 25 -7.09 -24.07 -0.46
N PRO A 26 -8.17 -23.32 -0.74
CA PRO A 26 -8.45 -22.04 -0.10
C PRO A 26 -8.82 -22.17 1.40
N ARG A 27 -9.04 -23.39 1.91
CA ARG A 27 -9.26 -23.65 3.33
C ARG A 27 -7.95 -23.64 4.12
N THR A 28 -6.84 -23.99 3.49
CA THR A 28 -5.50 -24.07 4.10
C THR A 28 -4.59 -22.93 3.68
N THR A 29 -4.87 -22.29 2.55
CA THR A 29 -4.15 -21.12 2.03
C THR A 29 -4.88 -19.83 2.41
N TRP A 30 -4.14 -18.77 2.71
CA TRP A 30 -4.71 -17.47 3.02
C TRP A 30 -5.49 -16.88 1.85
N THR A 31 -6.50 -16.09 2.19
CA THR A 31 -7.49 -15.56 1.24
C THR A 31 -6.80 -14.78 0.12
N ARG A 32 -7.13 -15.14 -1.13
CA ARG A 32 -6.61 -14.56 -2.39
C ARG A 32 -5.14 -14.85 -2.70
N GLU A 33 -4.45 -15.60 -1.86
CA GLU A 33 -3.07 -16.02 -2.13
C GLU A 33 -2.99 -17.35 -2.89
N LYS A 34 -1.87 -17.56 -3.58
CA LYS A 34 -1.54 -18.83 -4.23
C LYS A 34 -0.24 -19.35 -3.67
N PHE A 35 -0.18 -20.65 -3.41
CA PHE A 35 1.08 -21.29 -3.04
C PHE A 35 2.01 -21.27 -4.26
N SER A 36 3.11 -20.52 -4.20
CA SER A 36 4.05 -20.37 -5.31
C SER A 36 5.50 -20.40 -4.82
N PRO A 37 6.47 -20.80 -5.66
CA PRO A 37 7.88 -20.77 -5.27
C PRO A 37 8.30 -19.34 -4.96
N PRO A 38 8.81 -19.05 -3.74
CA PRO A 38 9.22 -17.70 -3.40
C PRO A 38 10.50 -17.32 -4.16
N PRO A 39 10.64 -16.05 -4.59
CA PRO A 39 11.92 -15.56 -5.08
C PRO A 39 12.96 -15.57 -3.96
N PHE A 40 14.23 -15.49 -4.33
CA PHE A 40 15.24 -15.13 -3.34
C PHE A 40 15.05 -13.64 -2.99
N SER A 41 15.01 -13.32 -1.70
CA SER A 41 14.81 -11.97 -1.22
C SER A 41 15.50 -11.79 0.14
N THR A 42 16.08 -10.60 0.37
CA THR A 42 16.56 -10.14 1.68
C THR A 42 15.51 -9.27 2.39
N HIS A 43 14.30 -9.16 1.82
CA HIS A 43 13.16 -8.52 2.44
C HIS A 43 12.76 -9.26 3.72
N GLU A 44 12.61 -8.53 4.83
CA GLU A 44 12.35 -9.11 6.16
C GLU A 44 11.08 -9.98 6.25
N ALA A 45 10.10 -9.73 5.39
CA ALA A 45 8.87 -10.51 5.30
C ALA A 45 9.00 -11.82 4.48
N GLN A 46 10.06 -11.99 3.68
CA GLN A 46 10.19 -13.09 2.71
C GLN A 46 11.50 -13.88 2.85
N ALA A 47 12.51 -13.32 3.54
CA ALA A 47 13.81 -13.94 3.71
C ALA A 47 13.71 -15.28 4.49
N GLY A 48 14.14 -16.38 3.86
CA GLY A 48 14.16 -17.71 4.45
C GLY A 48 15.46 -18.05 5.18
N ASN A 49 15.46 -19.16 5.93
CA ASN A 49 16.62 -19.64 6.72
C ASN A 49 17.12 -21.04 6.25
N PRO A 50 17.54 -21.22 4.99
CA PRO A 50 17.83 -22.55 4.43
C PRO A 50 18.99 -23.27 5.11
N LEU A 51 20.06 -22.55 5.51
CA LEU A 51 21.20 -23.15 6.21
C LEU A 51 20.79 -23.70 7.58
N HIS A 52 20.06 -22.91 8.36
CA HIS A 52 19.53 -23.35 9.65
C HIS A 52 18.55 -24.52 9.49
N LEU A 53 17.76 -24.56 8.42
CA LEU A 53 16.87 -25.69 8.12
C LEU A 53 17.64 -26.98 7.87
N VAL A 54 18.72 -26.93 7.07
CA VAL A 54 19.57 -28.11 6.82
C VAL A 54 20.21 -28.60 8.11
N LEU A 55 20.74 -27.69 8.93
CA LEU A 55 21.35 -28.04 10.22
C LEU A 55 20.32 -28.63 11.21
N ALA A 56 19.09 -28.09 11.23
CA ALA A 56 18.00 -28.61 12.04
C ALA A 56 17.61 -30.03 11.60
N ILE A 57 17.42 -30.28 10.30
CA ILE A 57 17.12 -31.61 9.76
C ILE A 57 18.26 -32.58 10.07
N GLY A 58 19.51 -32.16 9.87
CA GLY A 58 20.69 -32.95 10.21
C GLY A 58 20.75 -33.33 11.69
N CYS A 59 20.43 -32.40 12.58
CA CYS A 59 20.33 -32.64 14.03
C CYS A 59 19.27 -33.70 14.35
N VAL A 60 18.08 -33.61 13.73
CA VAL A 60 17.01 -34.61 13.90
C VAL A 60 17.45 -35.99 13.42
N ILE A 61 18.03 -36.08 12.22
CA ILE A 61 18.52 -37.35 11.65
C ILE A 61 19.60 -37.95 12.55
N TRP A 62 20.55 -37.13 13.00
CA TRP A 62 21.61 -37.58 13.92
C TRP A 62 21.03 -38.12 15.23
N LEU A 63 20.06 -37.45 15.85
CA LEU A 63 19.42 -37.92 17.08
C LEU A 63 18.70 -39.26 16.90
N LEU A 64 18.06 -39.47 15.74
CA LEU A 64 17.41 -40.73 15.40
C LEU A 64 18.44 -41.86 15.20
N ALA A 65 19.60 -41.55 14.59
CA ALA A 65 20.66 -42.51 14.33
C ALA A 65 21.51 -42.85 15.58
N ALA A 66 21.89 -41.85 16.38
CA ALA A 66 22.76 -41.97 17.56
C ALA A 66 22.04 -42.59 18.79
N ARG A 67 20.80 -43.08 18.62
CA ARG A 67 20.00 -43.80 19.63
C ARG A 67 19.93 -43.10 20.99
N ARG A 68 19.35 -41.89 21.07
CA ARG A 68 18.77 -41.18 22.25
C ARG A 68 19.58 -41.07 23.56
N ARG A 69 20.65 -41.83 23.78
CA ARG A 69 21.30 -42.05 25.08
C ARG A 69 22.27 -40.94 25.45
N GLU A 70 22.80 -40.21 24.46
CA GLU A 70 23.84 -39.21 24.72
C GLU A 70 23.31 -37.81 25.04
N ALA A 71 22.02 -37.53 24.80
CA ALA A 71 21.47 -36.18 24.95
C ALA A 71 19.93 -36.14 25.14
N PRO A 72 19.40 -36.60 26.29
CA PRO A 72 17.95 -36.63 26.53
C PRO A 72 17.31 -35.24 26.51
N ALA A 73 17.99 -34.21 27.02
CA ALA A 73 17.50 -32.83 26.98
C ALA A 73 17.37 -32.29 25.54
N THR A 74 18.33 -32.62 24.67
CA THR A 74 18.30 -32.31 23.24
C THR A 74 17.09 -32.95 22.56
N LEU A 75 16.80 -34.22 22.89
CA LEU A 75 15.62 -34.90 22.35
C LEU A 75 14.32 -34.21 22.76
N VAL A 76 14.20 -33.78 24.02
CA VAL A 76 13.02 -33.06 24.51
C VAL A 76 12.80 -31.76 23.72
N LEU A 77 13.85 -30.97 23.51
CA LEU A 77 13.76 -29.72 22.74
C LEU A 77 13.35 -29.98 21.28
N VAL A 78 13.93 -30.99 20.65
CA VAL A 78 13.57 -31.38 19.28
C VAL A 78 12.13 -31.85 19.20
N CYS A 79 11.68 -32.70 20.13
CA CYS A 79 10.29 -33.13 20.20
C CYS A 79 9.33 -31.95 20.42
N ALA A 80 9.66 -31.04 21.34
CA ALA A 80 8.87 -29.84 21.59
C ALA A 80 8.77 -28.95 20.34
N ALA A 81 9.87 -28.75 19.63
CA ALA A 81 9.89 -27.97 18.39
C ALA A 81 9.06 -28.64 17.28
N VAL A 82 9.18 -29.96 17.09
CA VAL A 82 8.41 -30.71 16.08
C VAL A 82 6.92 -30.69 16.40
N VAL A 83 6.54 -30.94 17.65
CA VAL A 83 5.13 -30.91 18.08
C VAL A 83 4.57 -29.49 17.96
N GLY A 84 5.31 -28.48 18.41
CA GLY A 84 4.91 -27.08 18.32
C GLY A 84 4.77 -26.61 16.88
N PHE A 85 5.70 -26.96 16.00
CA PHE A 85 5.60 -26.65 14.57
C PHE A 85 4.42 -27.35 13.91
N THR A 86 4.17 -28.62 14.25
CA THR A 86 3.00 -29.37 13.76
C THR A 86 1.69 -28.71 14.19
N ALA A 87 1.59 -28.33 15.47
CA ALA A 87 0.43 -27.61 16.00
C ALA A 87 0.26 -26.25 15.31
N PHE A 88 1.35 -25.52 15.06
CA PHE A 88 1.34 -24.28 14.30
C PHE A 88 0.80 -24.47 12.88
N CYS A 89 1.28 -25.49 12.15
CA CYS A 89 0.79 -25.80 10.80
C CYS A 89 -0.69 -26.22 10.79
N TRP A 90 -1.21 -26.78 11.88
CA TRP A 90 -2.63 -27.08 12.00
C TRP A 90 -3.46 -25.81 12.25
N LEU A 91 -3.01 -24.93 13.15
CA LEU A 91 -3.78 -23.76 13.56
C LEU A 91 -3.74 -22.60 12.56
N VAL A 92 -2.66 -22.45 11.80
CA VAL A 92 -2.40 -21.26 10.99
C VAL A 92 -2.44 -21.60 9.50
N ARG A 93 -3.29 -20.88 8.74
CA ARG A 93 -3.32 -20.97 7.28
C ARG A 93 -2.02 -20.46 6.67
N TRP A 94 -1.59 -21.08 5.57
CA TRP A 94 -0.36 -20.71 4.87
C TRP A 94 -0.45 -19.30 4.27
N GLN A 95 0.64 -18.52 4.41
CA GLN A 95 0.80 -17.16 3.89
C GLN A 95 2.25 -16.94 3.38
N PRO A 96 2.46 -16.19 2.29
CA PRO A 96 3.81 -16.01 1.73
C PRO A 96 4.71 -15.08 2.58
N TRP A 97 4.15 -14.17 3.37
CA TRP A 97 4.89 -13.17 4.18
C TRP A 97 5.09 -13.56 5.66
N HIS A 98 4.94 -14.84 6.00
CA HIS A 98 5.00 -15.34 7.38
C HIS A 98 6.25 -16.15 7.72
N VAL A 99 7.33 -16.00 6.96
CA VAL A 99 8.62 -16.67 7.26
C VAL A 99 9.12 -16.42 8.69
N ARG A 100 8.83 -15.24 9.25
CA ARG A 100 9.15 -14.86 10.64
C ARG A 100 8.45 -15.69 11.71
N LEU A 101 7.27 -16.26 11.41
CA LEU A 101 6.54 -17.10 12.36
C LEU A 101 7.24 -18.44 12.60
N HIS A 102 8.18 -18.83 11.74
CA HIS A 102 8.99 -20.04 11.95
C HIS A 102 10.22 -19.81 12.85
N LEU A 103 10.59 -18.55 13.10
CA LEU A 103 11.78 -18.19 13.87
C LEU A 103 11.82 -18.82 15.27
N PRO A 104 10.72 -18.87 16.06
CA PRO A 104 10.73 -19.48 17.38
C PRO A 104 11.18 -20.95 17.36
N PHE A 105 10.84 -21.71 16.31
CA PHE A 105 11.25 -23.11 16.19
C PHE A 105 12.74 -23.25 15.88
N PHE A 106 13.30 -22.36 15.05
CA PHE A 106 14.74 -22.32 14.82
C PHE A 106 15.51 -21.97 16.10
N VAL A 107 15.03 -20.98 16.86
CA VAL A 107 15.65 -20.60 18.14
C VAL A 107 15.58 -21.75 19.14
N MET A 108 14.45 -22.46 19.21
CA MET A 108 14.29 -23.63 20.08
C MET A 108 15.21 -24.79 19.69
N LEU A 109 15.47 -24.99 18.40
CA LEU A 109 16.36 -26.03 17.89
C LEU A 109 17.85 -25.65 17.96
N ALA A 110 18.20 -24.38 18.07
CA ALA A 110 19.59 -23.91 18.03
C ALA A 110 20.51 -24.56 19.08
N PRO A 111 20.13 -24.69 20.37
CA PRO A 111 20.94 -25.41 21.36
C PRO A 111 21.15 -26.88 20.99
N SER A 112 20.13 -27.51 20.39
CA SER A 112 20.19 -28.91 19.97
C SER A 112 21.16 -29.12 18.82
N VAL A 113 21.14 -28.22 17.84
CA VAL A 113 22.09 -28.18 16.73
C VAL A 113 23.51 -27.94 17.25
N GLY A 114 23.70 -26.99 18.17
CA GLY A 114 24.99 -26.73 18.79
C GLY A 114 25.55 -27.97 19.49
N ARG A 115 24.74 -28.64 20.32
CA ARG A 115 25.14 -29.86 21.01
C ARG A 115 25.47 -31.02 20.07
N ALA A 116 24.66 -31.22 19.02
CA ALA A 116 24.95 -32.22 18.00
C ALA A 116 26.27 -31.90 17.27
N GLY A 117 26.50 -30.62 16.96
CA GLY A 117 27.75 -30.15 16.39
C GLY A 117 28.95 -30.43 17.28
N GLU A 118 28.86 -30.18 18.59
CA GLU A 118 29.96 -30.48 19.53
C GLU A 118 30.30 -31.96 19.59
N LEU A 119 29.29 -32.83 19.58
CA LEU A 119 29.49 -34.28 19.65
C LEU A 119 30.08 -34.83 18.35
N LEU A 120 29.70 -34.28 17.19
CA LEU A 120 30.16 -34.74 15.88
C LEU A 120 31.49 -34.12 15.44
N LEU A 121 31.68 -32.83 15.71
CA LEU A 121 32.78 -32.03 15.20
C LEU A 121 33.71 -31.55 16.33
N GLY A 122 33.33 -31.63 17.59
CA GLY A 122 34.11 -31.03 18.69
C GLY A 122 33.94 -29.51 18.76
N SER A 123 34.09 -28.99 19.98
CA SER A 123 33.74 -27.60 20.34
C SER A 123 34.39 -26.54 19.44
N ALA A 124 35.69 -26.64 19.14
CA ALA A 124 36.40 -25.64 18.34
C ALA A 124 35.81 -25.51 16.91
N ARG A 125 35.50 -26.64 16.26
CA ARG A 125 34.90 -26.64 14.92
C ARG A 125 33.46 -26.14 14.95
N THR A 126 32.69 -26.50 15.97
CA THR A 126 31.32 -25.99 16.17
C THR A 126 31.29 -24.48 16.38
N THR A 127 32.20 -23.96 17.21
CA THR A 127 32.35 -22.51 17.41
C THR A 127 32.71 -21.81 16.10
N GLY A 128 33.66 -22.36 15.33
CA GLY A 128 34.01 -21.85 14.01
C GLY A 128 32.80 -21.80 13.06
N LEU A 129 32.00 -22.87 13.03
CA LEU A 129 30.76 -22.91 12.23
C LEU A 129 29.77 -21.83 12.68
N ASN A 130 29.58 -21.62 13.98
CA ASN A 130 28.68 -20.58 14.50
C ASN A 130 29.15 -19.17 14.10
N VAL A 131 30.46 -18.91 14.15
CA VAL A 131 31.03 -17.63 13.67
C VAL A 131 30.75 -17.44 12.18
N VAL A 132 30.95 -18.47 11.35
CA VAL A 132 30.65 -18.40 9.92
C VAL A 132 29.16 -18.13 9.68
N LEU A 133 28.27 -18.83 10.37
CA LEU A 133 26.82 -18.59 10.28
C LEU A 133 26.44 -17.17 10.69
N LEU A 134 27.06 -16.63 11.75
CA LEU A 134 26.85 -15.27 12.19
C LEU A 134 27.31 -14.24 11.14
N MET A 135 28.47 -14.46 10.53
CA MET A 135 28.97 -13.58 9.45
C MET A 135 28.05 -13.60 8.22
N ILE A 136 27.50 -14.76 7.87
CA ILE A 136 26.51 -14.87 6.79
C ILE A 136 25.23 -14.12 7.17
N ALA A 137 24.70 -14.35 8.38
CA ALA A 137 23.49 -13.67 8.85
C ALA A 137 23.66 -12.15 8.91
N PHE A 138 24.83 -11.68 9.34
CA PHE A 138 25.18 -10.26 9.39
C PHE A 138 25.14 -9.61 8.00
N SER A 139 25.67 -10.28 6.97
CA SER A 139 25.61 -9.78 5.58
C SER A 139 24.17 -9.58 5.09
N PHE A 140 23.28 -10.53 5.39
CA PHE A 140 21.85 -10.41 5.06
C PHE A 140 21.14 -9.31 5.86
N ALA A 141 21.47 -9.15 7.14
CA ALA A 141 20.89 -8.13 7.99
C ALA A 141 21.28 -6.71 7.55
N VAL A 142 22.54 -6.52 7.16
CA VAL A 142 23.05 -5.23 6.68
C VAL A 142 22.48 -4.87 5.30
N SER A 143 22.28 -5.88 4.45
CA SER A 143 21.78 -5.75 3.07
C SER A 143 20.26 -5.94 2.95
N ASN A 144 19.51 -5.61 4.00
CA ASN A 144 18.05 -5.75 4.02
C ASN A 144 17.41 -4.82 2.97
N GLU A 145 16.47 -5.35 2.18
CA GLU A 145 15.79 -4.60 1.11
C GLU A 145 14.97 -3.40 1.61
N VAL A 146 14.33 -3.52 2.78
CA VAL A 146 13.43 -2.49 3.31
C VAL A 146 14.20 -1.48 4.17
N ARG A 147 15.21 -1.95 4.91
CA ARG A 147 15.94 -1.15 5.90
C ARG A 147 17.43 -1.45 5.84
N PRO A 148 18.11 -1.08 4.74
CA PRO A 148 19.54 -1.33 4.59
C PRO A 148 20.33 -0.50 5.61
N LEU A 149 21.27 -1.16 6.29
CA LEU A 149 22.22 -0.49 7.19
C LEU A 149 23.39 0.10 6.42
N LEU A 150 23.83 -0.58 5.35
CA LEU A 150 24.86 -0.11 4.43
C LEU A 150 24.32 -0.20 2.99
N SER A 151 24.05 0.95 2.37
CA SER A 151 23.65 1.06 0.98
C SER A 151 24.14 2.40 0.42
N ALA A 152 24.49 2.42 -0.88
CA ALA A 152 25.04 3.58 -1.56
C ALA A 152 24.00 4.67 -1.87
N SER A 153 22.71 4.31 -1.93
CA SER A 153 21.62 5.24 -2.29
C SER A 153 20.90 5.80 -1.05
N GLN A 154 20.42 4.92 -0.17
CA GLN A 154 19.70 5.27 1.06
C GLN A 154 20.00 4.23 2.13
N SER A 155 20.35 4.68 3.33
CA SER A 155 20.58 3.85 4.52
C SER A 155 19.75 4.35 5.69
N LEU A 156 19.52 3.48 6.68
CA LEU A 156 18.80 3.83 7.90
C LEU A 156 19.43 5.01 8.67
N PHE A 157 20.72 5.27 8.47
CA PHE A 157 21.45 6.38 9.09
C PHE A 157 21.44 7.66 8.26
N SER A 158 21.12 7.59 6.97
CA SER A 158 21.22 8.72 6.04
C SER A 158 19.88 9.28 5.60
N ALA A 159 18.78 8.53 5.76
CA ALA A 159 17.43 8.95 5.39
C ALA A 159 16.52 9.09 6.62
N PRO A 160 15.62 10.09 6.64
CA PRO A 160 14.61 10.19 7.69
C PRO A 160 13.68 8.98 7.67
N ARG A 161 13.19 8.60 8.85
CA ARG A 161 12.31 7.43 9.04
C ARG A 161 11.11 7.40 8.10
N ASP A 162 10.58 8.59 7.77
CA ASP A 162 9.40 8.78 6.92
C ASP A 162 9.57 8.21 5.50
N GLU A 163 10.80 8.18 4.98
CA GLU A 163 11.10 7.66 3.64
C GLU A 163 11.02 6.13 3.55
N PHE A 164 11.09 5.42 4.69
CA PHE A 164 11.02 3.95 4.75
C PHE A 164 9.60 3.38 4.85
N TYR A 165 8.57 4.24 4.87
CA TYR A 165 7.18 3.79 4.83
C TYR A 165 6.71 3.66 3.38
N HIS A 166 6.14 2.51 2.99
CA HIS A 166 5.79 2.17 1.60
C HIS A 166 4.59 2.94 1.00
N ALA A 167 4.00 3.92 1.71
CA ALA A 167 2.91 4.74 1.18
C ALA A 167 2.94 6.21 1.67
N PRO A 168 4.00 7.00 1.37
CA PRO A 168 4.22 8.23 2.11
C PRO A 168 3.38 9.43 1.64
N VAL A 169 3.05 9.54 0.35
CA VAL A 169 2.38 10.76 -0.15
C VAL A 169 0.89 10.78 0.17
N GLN A 170 0.18 9.68 -0.09
CA GLN A 170 -1.27 9.59 0.09
C GLN A 170 -1.66 9.60 1.58
N MET A 171 -0.94 8.84 2.41
CA MET A 171 -1.21 8.77 3.85
C MET A 171 -0.81 10.08 4.55
N ARG A 172 0.25 10.76 4.09
CA ARG A 172 0.59 12.10 4.59
C ARG A 172 -0.46 13.14 4.20
N ALA A 173 -0.99 13.08 2.98
CA ALA A 173 -2.10 13.93 2.55
C ALA A 173 -3.34 13.68 3.40
N LEU A 174 -3.71 12.41 3.62
CA LEU A 174 -4.81 12.00 4.49
C LEU A 174 -4.61 12.47 5.95
N ALA A 175 -3.42 12.27 6.52
CA ALA A 175 -3.11 12.72 7.87
C ALA A 175 -3.19 14.25 7.99
N SER A 176 -2.66 14.98 7.01
CA SER A 176 -2.73 16.44 6.98
C SER A 176 -4.18 16.95 6.89
N ALA A 177 -5.04 16.22 6.17
CA ALA A 177 -6.46 16.50 6.08
C ALA A 177 -7.14 16.36 7.44
N LEU A 178 -6.87 15.24 8.12
CA LEU A 178 -7.44 14.93 9.44
C LEU A 178 -6.97 15.91 10.52
N LEU A 179 -5.69 16.32 10.51
CA LEU A 179 -5.11 17.25 11.48
C LEU A 179 -5.71 18.66 11.39
N ARG A 180 -6.31 19.05 10.26
CA ARG A 180 -6.99 20.34 10.07
C ARG A 180 -8.43 20.32 10.58
N LEU A 181 -8.98 19.15 10.88
CA LEU A 181 -10.33 19.01 11.41
C LEU A 181 -10.30 19.16 12.93
N PRO A 182 -11.36 19.71 13.56
CA PRO A 182 -11.54 19.67 15.01
C PRO A 182 -11.94 18.26 15.47
N CYS A 183 -11.25 17.23 14.99
CA CYS A 183 -11.58 15.84 15.20
C CYS A 183 -10.55 15.15 16.10
N ARG A 184 -11.02 14.58 17.22
CA ARG A 184 -10.16 13.92 18.21
C ARG A 184 -10.29 12.40 18.22
N GLU A 185 -11.36 11.84 17.66
CA GLU A 185 -11.55 10.40 17.56
C GLU A 185 -11.82 10.02 16.10
N ILE A 186 -10.98 9.14 15.56
CA ILE A 186 -11.02 8.71 14.17
C ILE A 186 -11.38 7.22 14.11
N GLY A 187 -12.43 6.91 13.36
CA GLY A 187 -12.87 5.55 13.10
C GLY A 187 -12.04 4.92 11.97
N LEU A 188 -11.60 3.68 12.18
CA LEU A 188 -10.85 2.91 11.21
C LEU A 188 -11.67 1.67 10.84
N ASP A 189 -12.30 1.71 9.68
CA ASP A 189 -12.98 0.55 9.09
C ASP A 189 -12.09 0.01 7.97
N VAL A 190 -11.05 -0.72 8.40
CA VAL A 190 -10.02 -1.24 7.49
C VAL A 190 -10.08 -2.76 7.41
N THR A 191 -9.97 -3.29 6.21
CA THR A 191 -10.00 -4.71 5.87
C THR A 191 -8.67 -5.14 5.25
N GLY A 192 -8.35 -6.43 5.36
CA GLY A 192 -7.16 -6.99 4.73
C GLY A 192 -5.82 -6.44 5.28
N PRO A 193 -4.71 -6.70 4.57
CA PRO A 193 -3.40 -6.19 4.93
C PRO A 193 -3.30 -4.69 4.60
N PHE A 194 -3.79 -3.84 5.51
CA PHE A 194 -3.66 -2.39 5.40
C PHE A 194 -2.43 -1.88 6.15
N GLU A 195 -1.52 -1.18 5.47
CA GLU A 195 -0.37 -0.53 6.10
C GLU A 195 -0.81 0.71 6.88
N ILE A 196 -1.30 0.49 8.09
CA ILE A 196 -1.86 1.56 8.92
C ILE A 196 -0.80 2.37 9.68
N TYR A 197 0.38 1.78 9.93
CA TYR A 197 1.43 2.39 10.72
C TYR A 197 1.90 3.77 10.24
N PRO A 198 2.10 4.03 8.93
CA PRO A 198 2.45 5.36 8.44
C PRO A 198 1.41 6.41 8.81
N LEU A 199 0.12 6.08 8.67
CA LEU A 199 -0.99 6.96 9.05
C LEU A 199 -0.98 7.24 10.56
N LEU A 200 -0.86 6.21 11.39
CA LEU A 200 -0.80 6.40 12.85
C LEU A 200 0.39 7.25 13.28
N HIS A 201 1.53 7.12 12.59
CA HIS A 201 2.71 7.92 12.81
C HIS A 201 2.46 9.41 12.51
N TRP A 202 1.95 9.77 11.33
CA TRP A 202 1.67 11.17 10.99
C TRP A 202 0.53 11.80 11.80
N LEU A 203 -0.42 10.99 12.27
CA LEU A 203 -1.47 11.44 13.21
C LEU A 203 -0.95 11.57 14.65
N ASN A 204 0.30 11.16 14.92
CA ASN A 204 0.92 11.17 16.22
C ASN A 204 0.08 10.41 17.28
N VAL A 205 -0.52 9.28 16.91
CA VAL A 205 -1.44 8.53 17.78
C VAL A 205 -0.70 8.03 19.02
N GLY A 206 -1.25 8.29 20.20
CA GLY A 206 -0.68 7.93 21.50
C GLY A 206 0.25 8.99 22.11
N LEU A 207 0.76 9.92 21.31
CA LEU A 207 1.54 11.07 21.76
C LEU A 207 0.77 12.40 21.61
N GLY A 208 -0.20 12.44 20.72
CA GLY A 208 -1.05 13.58 20.43
C GLY A 208 -2.50 13.44 20.94
N PRO A 209 -3.35 14.42 20.64
CA PRO A 209 -4.75 14.46 21.08
C PRO A 209 -5.69 13.55 20.26
N ILE A 210 -5.18 12.94 19.19
CA ILE A 210 -5.95 12.08 18.30
C ILE A 210 -5.93 10.64 18.82
N LYS A 211 -7.12 10.10 19.02
CA LYS A 211 -7.40 8.70 19.30
C LYS A 211 -7.95 8.03 18.05
N THR A 212 -7.52 6.80 17.81
CA THR A 212 -8.07 5.96 16.73
C THR A 212 -8.86 4.80 17.33
N VAL A 213 -9.95 4.42 16.68
CA VAL A 213 -10.79 3.28 17.09
C VAL A 213 -11.06 2.43 15.85
N TYR A 214 -10.69 1.15 15.93
CA TYR A 214 -11.08 0.18 14.91
C TYR A 214 -12.58 -0.08 14.98
N LEU A 215 -13.25 -0.14 13.83
CA LEU A 215 -14.66 -0.43 13.71
C LEU A 215 -14.81 -1.87 13.19
N SER A 216 -15.17 -2.79 14.09
CA SER A 216 -15.27 -4.22 13.78
C SER A 216 -16.72 -4.69 13.78
N SER A 217 -17.20 -5.21 12.65
CA SER A 217 -18.53 -5.83 12.55
C SER A 217 -18.63 -7.18 13.27
N ASP A 218 -17.56 -7.66 13.90
CA ASP A 218 -17.55 -8.94 14.59
C ASP A 218 -18.32 -8.87 15.93
N PRO A 219 -19.40 -9.67 16.08
CA PRO A 219 -20.26 -9.63 17.28
C PRO A 219 -19.53 -9.90 18.59
N ARG A 220 -18.36 -10.58 18.55
CA ARG A 220 -17.53 -10.86 19.73
C ARG A 220 -17.07 -9.59 20.44
N PHE A 221 -16.96 -8.48 19.72
CA PHE A 221 -16.56 -7.20 20.31
C PHE A 221 -17.75 -6.38 20.84
N SER A 222 -18.99 -6.83 20.70
CA SER A 222 -20.20 -6.11 21.14
C SER A 222 -20.17 -5.72 22.63
N GLY A 223 -19.57 -6.53 23.49
CA GLY A 223 -19.39 -6.20 24.91
C GLY A 223 -18.42 -5.04 25.14
N TRP A 224 -17.36 -4.96 24.33
CA TRP A 224 -16.36 -3.89 24.41
C TRP A 224 -16.94 -2.54 23.96
N TYR A 225 -17.63 -2.53 22.82
CA TYR A 225 -18.27 -1.32 22.28
C TYR A 225 -19.48 -0.85 23.10
N ARG A 226 -20.17 -1.74 23.81
CA ARG A 226 -21.20 -1.33 24.78
C ARG A 226 -20.62 -0.52 25.95
N LYS A 227 -19.41 -0.88 26.41
CA LYS A 227 -18.72 -0.15 27.49
C LYS A 227 -18.02 1.11 26.98
N ASN A 228 -17.55 1.08 25.73
CA ASN A 228 -16.81 2.16 25.09
C ASN A 228 -17.43 2.44 23.71
N PRO A 229 -18.59 3.12 23.66
CA PRO A 229 -19.24 3.44 22.39
C PRO A 229 -18.32 4.37 21.58
N PRO A 230 -17.99 4.01 20.33
CA PRO A 230 -17.15 4.84 19.49
C PRO A 230 -17.97 6.04 19.02
N ASN A 231 -17.35 7.22 19.07
CA ASN A 231 -17.94 8.46 18.55
C ASN A 231 -16.95 9.16 17.61
N PRO A 232 -16.65 8.53 16.46
CA PRO A 232 -15.69 9.09 15.52
C PRO A 232 -16.29 10.26 14.75
N CYS A 233 -15.52 11.33 14.61
CA CYS A 233 -15.87 12.50 13.78
C CYS A 233 -15.39 12.38 12.33
N ALA A 234 -14.54 11.39 12.06
CA ALA A 234 -14.02 11.05 10.76
C ALA A 234 -13.86 9.52 10.67
N VAL A 235 -14.17 8.93 9.52
CA VAL A 235 -14.01 7.49 9.28
C VAL A 235 -13.15 7.27 8.04
N ILE A 236 -12.18 6.39 8.20
CA ILE A 236 -11.31 5.94 7.13
C ILE A 236 -11.70 4.53 6.73
N TYR A 237 -11.88 4.33 5.43
CA TYR A 237 -12.15 3.04 4.82
C TYR A 237 -11.05 2.68 3.82
N ASN A 238 -10.76 1.38 3.64
CA ASN A 238 -10.04 0.87 2.47
C ASN A 238 -10.87 -0.17 1.70
N ASP A 239 -10.39 -0.51 0.50
CA ASP A 239 -10.90 -1.58 -0.37
C ASP A 239 -12.40 -1.48 -0.72
N CYS A 240 -12.97 -0.28 -0.63
CA CYS A 240 -14.40 -0.05 -0.88
C CYS A 240 -14.85 -0.36 -2.31
N VAL A 241 -13.94 -0.29 -3.28
CA VAL A 241 -14.23 -0.60 -4.69
C VAL A 241 -13.94 -2.06 -5.00
N GLU A 242 -12.93 -2.64 -4.37
CA GLU A 242 -12.38 -3.95 -4.70
C GLU A 242 -13.18 -5.11 -4.08
N GLU A 243 -13.90 -4.85 -2.98
CA GLU A 243 -14.72 -5.85 -2.31
C GLU A 243 -16.21 -5.72 -2.70
N PRO A 244 -16.81 -6.77 -3.32
CA PRO A 244 -18.22 -6.75 -3.72
C PRO A 244 -19.14 -6.46 -2.53
N GLY A 245 -19.97 -5.43 -2.64
CA GLY A 245 -20.93 -5.03 -1.60
C GLY A 245 -20.39 -4.04 -0.55
N ARG A 246 -19.08 -3.85 -0.44
CA ARG A 246 -18.48 -2.90 0.52
C ARG A 246 -18.65 -1.44 0.09
N ALA A 247 -18.78 -1.17 -1.21
CA ALA A 247 -19.01 0.18 -1.73
C ALA A 247 -20.26 0.86 -1.16
N ALA A 248 -21.33 0.10 -0.91
CA ALA A 248 -22.56 0.63 -0.32
C ALA A 248 -22.33 1.03 1.14
N HIS A 249 -21.67 0.17 1.92
CA HIS A 249 -21.28 0.43 3.31
C HIS A 249 -20.38 1.66 3.44
N CYS A 250 -19.35 1.78 2.60
CA CYS A 250 -18.46 2.95 2.64
C CYS A 250 -19.14 4.27 2.23
N ARG A 251 -20.29 4.20 1.55
CA ARG A 251 -21.10 5.37 1.17
C ARG A 251 -22.27 5.64 2.12
N GLU A 252 -22.50 4.77 3.08
CA GLU A 252 -23.61 4.88 4.04
C GLU A 252 -23.51 6.18 4.85
N LEU A 253 -22.30 6.56 5.24
CA LEU A 253 -22.03 7.83 5.94
C LEU A 253 -22.06 9.06 5.03
N GLY A 254 -22.08 8.91 3.70
CA GLY A 254 -22.07 10.00 2.72
C GLY A 254 -21.01 9.86 1.64
N ILE A 255 -20.73 10.96 0.92
CA ILE A 255 -19.78 10.96 -0.20
C ILE A 255 -18.33 11.04 0.32
N PRO A 256 -17.46 10.04 0.03
CA PRO A 256 -16.10 10.02 0.53
C PRO A 256 -15.16 10.93 -0.27
N ALA A 257 -14.17 11.51 0.42
CA ALA A 257 -12.94 12.01 -0.20
C ALA A 257 -11.98 10.84 -0.45
N VAL A 258 -11.36 10.78 -1.62
CA VAL A 258 -10.52 9.64 -2.05
C VAL A 258 -9.04 10.00 -2.01
N TYR A 259 -8.26 9.17 -1.31
CA TYR A 259 -6.80 9.24 -1.18
C TYR A 259 -6.21 7.91 -1.67
N GLY A 260 -6.06 7.76 -2.99
CA GLY A 260 -5.67 6.49 -3.60
C GLY A 260 -6.71 5.39 -3.33
N SER A 261 -6.30 4.31 -2.67
CA SER A 261 -7.20 3.20 -2.28
C SER A 261 -7.98 3.45 -0.99
N VAL A 262 -7.72 4.58 -0.31
CA VAL A 262 -8.31 4.91 0.98
C VAL A 262 -9.38 5.99 0.82
N TRP A 263 -10.52 5.80 1.48
CA TRP A 263 -11.65 6.72 1.48
C TRP A 263 -11.80 7.36 2.85
N LEU A 264 -12.06 8.67 2.89
CA LEU A 264 -12.28 9.46 4.10
C LEU A 264 -13.69 10.06 4.06
N VAL A 265 -14.49 9.79 5.09
CA VAL A 265 -15.80 10.43 5.28
C VAL A 265 -15.77 11.25 6.56
N THR A 266 -16.32 12.47 6.51
CA THR A 266 -16.30 13.46 7.60
C THR A 266 -17.60 14.26 7.59
N GLY A 267 -17.95 14.92 8.70
CA GLY A 267 -19.12 15.80 8.74
C GLY A 267 -20.47 15.06 8.75
N PHE A 268 -20.48 13.81 9.19
CA PHE A 268 -21.68 13.01 9.44
C PHE A 268 -22.08 13.08 10.92
N ASP A 269 -23.36 12.82 11.22
CA ASP A 269 -23.84 12.47 12.57
C ASP A 269 -24.38 11.03 12.51
N ALA A 270 -23.62 10.09 13.07
CA ALA A 270 -23.96 8.68 13.08
C ALA A 270 -23.39 7.99 14.32
N ALA A 271 -24.09 6.96 14.79
CA ALA A 271 -23.60 6.07 15.83
C ALA A 271 -23.27 4.71 15.23
N TRP A 272 -22.17 4.09 15.65
CA TRP A 272 -21.77 2.78 15.15
C TRP A 272 -22.00 1.68 16.19
N THR A 273 -22.46 0.52 15.74
CA THR A 273 -22.50 -0.71 16.54
C THR A 273 -22.08 -1.94 15.72
N PRO A 274 -21.48 -2.97 16.34
CA PRO A 274 -21.10 -4.19 15.60
C PRO A 274 -22.29 -4.92 14.98
N ALA A 275 -23.45 -4.87 15.62
CA ALA A 275 -24.61 -5.67 15.23
C ALA A 275 -25.46 -5.00 14.12
N GLN A 276 -25.52 -3.67 14.11
CA GLN A 276 -26.38 -2.91 13.18
C GLN A 276 -25.60 -2.04 12.20
N GLY A 277 -24.27 -1.91 12.35
CA GLY A 277 -23.48 -1.00 11.54
C GLY A 277 -23.73 0.46 11.93
N TRP A 278 -23.85 1.34 10.94
CA TRP A 278 -24.07 2.77 11.15
C TRP A 278 -25.55 3.10 11.31
N ALA A 279 -25.90 3.71 12.44
CA ALA A 279 -27.17 4.41 12.63
C ALA A 279 -26.97 5.89 12.25
N VAL A 280 -27.16 6.20 10.97
CA VAL A 280 -26.97 7.53 10.41
C VAL A 280 -28.15 8.43 10.74
N ARG A 281 -27.91 9.52 11.47
CA ARG A 281 -28.90 10.56 11.76
C ARG A 281 -28.83 11.67 10.72
N GLN A 282 -27.61 12.06 10.35
CA GLN A 282 -27.32 13.00 9.29
C GLN A 282 -26.16 12.46 8.44
N PRO A 283 -26.37 12.18 7.14
CA PRO A 283 -25.27 11.81 6.27
C PRO A 283 -24.34 13.01 6.09
N ALA A 284 -23.06 12.74 5.84
CA ALA A 284 -22.13 13.76 5.41
C ALA A 284 -22.70 14.44 4.16
N ALA A 285 -22.93 15.75 4.27
CA ALA A 285 -23.05 16.59 3.09
C ALA A 285 -21.73 16.49 2.29
N THR A 286 -21.74 16.98 1.04
CA THR A 286 -20.58 17.09 0.13
C THR A 286 -19.23 17.04 0.86
N PRO A 287 -18.25 16.23 0.41
CA PRO A 287 -17.06 15.96 1.20
C PRO A 287 -16.51 17.26 1.78
N PHE A 288 -16.31 17.34 3.10
CA PHE A 288 -15.78 18.56 3.74
C PHE A 288 -14.44 19.01 3.10
N TYR A 289 -13.74 18.07 2.47
CA TYR A 289 -12.53 18.25 1.67
C TYR A 289 -12.77 18.65 0.19
N ALA A 290 -13.96 18.44 -0.37
CA ALA A 290 -14.36 19.02 -1.65
C ALA A 290 -14.69 20.51 -1.51
N GLU A 291 -15.22 20.94 -0.36
CA GLU A 291 -15.39 22.36 -0.02
C GLU A 291 -14.08 23.03 0.45
N ARG A 292 -13.03 22.26 0.78
CA ARG A 292 -11.69 22.77 1.18
C ARG A 292 -10.49 22.16 0.45
N GLY A 293 -10.67 21.69 -0.79
CA GLY A 293 -9.62 21.20 -1.69
C GLY A 293 -8.86 19.96 -1.20
N GLY A 294 -8.43 19.09 -2.12
CA GLY A 294 -7.42 18.04 -1.90
C GLY A 294 -6.07 18.60 -1.37
N PRO A 295 -4.92 17.92 -1.52
CA PRO A 295 -3.64 18.56 -1.25
C PRO A 295 -3.55 19.82 -2.12
N VAL A 296 -3.75 20.97 -1.49
CA VAL A 296 -3.84 22.25 -2.17
C VAL A 296 -2.45 22.55 -2.71
N LEU A 297 -2.32 22.58 -4.02
CA LEU A 297 -1.05 22.83 -4.70
C LEU A 297 -0.66 24.30 -4.47
N GLU A 298 0.51 24.51 -3.88
CA GLU A 298 1.11 25.84 -3.81
C GLU A 298 1.77 26.17 -5.15
N LEU A 299 1.64 27.43 -5.59
CA LEU A 299 2.20 27.90 -6.85
C LEU A 299 3.55 28.60 -6.63
N PRO A 300 4.49 28.54 -7.59
CA PRO A 300 4.40 27.82 -8.87
C PRO A 300 4.59 26.31 -8.70
N ALA A 301 3.97 25.53 -9.58
CA ALA A 301 4.07 24.08 -9.58
C ALA A 301 4.44 23.55 -10.96
N ASP A 302 5.39 22.62 -10.98
CA ASP A 302 5.78 21.85 -12.15
C ASP A 302 5.57 20.36 -11.83
N LEU A 303 4.53 19.78 -12.42
CA LEU A 303 4.11 18.40 -12.19
C LEU A 303 4.51 17.55 -13.39
N ARG A 304 5.55 16.73 -13.20
CA ARG A 304 6.05 15.79 -14.20
C ARG A 304 5.50 14.40 -13.93
N THR A 305 4.87 13.81 -14.94
CA THR A 305 4.28 12.47 -14.82
C THR A 305 5.32 11.35 -14.66
N GLU A 306 6.61 11.63 -14.89
CA GLU A 306 7.72 10.72 -14.60
C GLU A 306 7.95 10.55 -13.09
N ASN A 307 7.60 11.56 -12.29
CA ASN A 307 7.68 11.49 -10.85
C ASN A 307 6.37 10.92 -10.31
N ALA A 308 6.41 9.70 -9.76
CA ALA A 308 5.24 9.01 -9.22
C ALA A 308 4.49 9.82 -8.13
N ALA A 309 5.20 10.63 -7.34
CA ALA A 309 4.59 11.49 -6.33
C ALA A 309 3.80 12.65 -6.96
N GLN A 310 4.30 13.21 -8.07
CA GLN A 310 3.63 14.31 -8.79
C GLN A 310 2.47 13.78 -9.63
N LEU A 311 2.64 12.61 -10.27
CA LEU A 311 1.56 11.93 -10.98
C LEU A 311 0.36 11.62 -10.07
N ALA A 312 0.62 11.23 -8.81
CA ALA A 312 -0.42 10.96 -7.83
C ALA A 312 -1.28 12.19 -7.46
N LEU A 313 -0.80 13.41 -7.72
CA LEU A 313 -1.57 14.65 -7.53
C LEU A 313 -2.58 14.90 -8.67
N LEU A 314 -2.44 14.19 -9.79
CA LEU A 314 -3.27 14.34 -10.98
C LEU A 314 -4.40 13.31 -10.99
N ALA A 315 -5.37 13.51 -10.09
CA ALA A 315 -6.52 12.60 -9.96
C ALA A 315 -7.28 12.48 -11.29
N GLY A 316 -7.20 11.31 -11.93
CA GLY A 316 -7.77 11.04 -13.26
C GLY A 316 -6.74 10.75 -14.36
N VAL A 317 -5.44 10.77 -14.01
CA VAL A 317 -4.33 10.26 -14.82
C VAL A 317 -3.87 8.90 -14.27
N THR A 318 -3.74 7.92 -15.15
CA THR A 318 -3.36 6.55 -14.78
C THR A 318 -1.85 6.41 -14.54
N PRO A 319 -1.37 5.33 -13.87
CA PRO A 319 0.06 5.11 -13.62
C PRO A 319 0.92 5.03 -14.89
N ASP A 320 0.32 4.61 -16.00
CA ASP A 320 0.89 4.59 -17.35
C ASP A 320 0.66 5.92 -18.11
N LYS A 321 0.39 7.01 -17.38
CA LYS A 321 0.34 8.41 -17.83
C LYS A 321 -0.84 8.79 -18.72
N TRP A 322 -1.87 7.95 -18.82
CA TRP A 322 -3.05 8.25 -19.64
C TRP A 322 -4.09 9.05 -18.87
N VAL A 323 -4.63 10.07 -19.51
CA VAL A 323 -5.79 10.80 -19.01
C VAL A 323 -7.06 10.01 -19.33
N THR A 324 -7.91 9.84 -18.32
CA THR A 324 -9.21 9.17 -18.46
C THR A 324 -10.28 10.07 -19.08
N ASP A 325 -11.45 9.51 -19.39
CA ASP A 325 -12.63 10.25 -19.87
C ASP A 325 -13.14 11.30 -18.89
N THR A 326 -12.86 11.14 -17.60
CA THR A 326 -13.20 12.14 -16.57
C THR A 326 -12.23 13.32 -16.51
N GLY A 327 -11.13 13.28 -17.27
CA GLY A 327 -10.08 14.27 -17.20
C GLY A 327 -9.28 14.18 -15.90
N PHE A 328 -8.68 15.29 -15.47
CA PHE A 328 -8.06 15.39 -14.15
C PHE A 328 -8.28 16.74 -13.49
N ARG A 329 -8.17 16.76 -12.17
CA ARG A 329 -8.50 17.93 -11.34
C ARG A 329 -7.40 18.24 -10.34
N ILE A 330 -7.06 19.52 -10.19
CA ILE A 330 -5.99 19.98 -9.30
C ILE A 330 -6.52 21.12 -8.42
N PRO A 331 -6.65 20.94 -7.09
CA PRO A 331 -6.96 22.01 -6.17
C PRO A 331 -5.72 22.88 -5.92
N ILE A 332 -5.85 24.20 -5.99
CA ILE A 332 -4.73 25.17 -5.97
C ILE A 332 -5.00 26.26 -4.92
N ALA A 333 -3.96 26.61 -4.15
CA ALA A 333 -4.05 27.66 -3.12
C ALA A 333 -3.99 29.03 -3.80
N ARG A 334 -4.99 29.86 -3.54
CA ARG A 334 -5.04 31.22 -4.06
C ARG A 334 -4.66 32.19 -2.95
N ARG A 335 -3.52 32.86 -3.09
CA ARG A 335 -3.06 33.92 -2.17
C ARG A 335 -3.44 35.31 -2.69
N ASP A 336 -2.97 35.73 -3.88
CA ASP A 336 -3.22 37.11 -4.37
C ASP A 336 -3.30 37.27 -5.91
N TRP A 337 -3.64 36.20 -6.66
CA TRP A 337 -3.69 36.24 -8.12
C TRP A 337 -5.13 36.19 -8.64
N SER A 338 -5.40 36.83 -9.79
CA SER A 338 -6.71 36.84 -10.45
C SER A 338 -6.79 35.92 -11.68
N ALA A 339 -5.63 35.50 -12.18
CA ALA A 339 -5.51 34.61 -13.32
C ALA A 339 -4.49 33.50 -13.04
N LEU A 340 -4.68 32.36 -13.69
CA LEU A 340 -3.83 31.18 -13.60
C LEU A 340 -3.25 30.88 -14.99
N SER A 341 -1.93 30.82 -15.10
CA SER A 341 -1.27 30.35 -16.31
C SER A 341 -1.05 28.85 -16.21
N VAL A 342 -1.54 28.10 -17.21
CA VAL A 342 -1.45 26.64 -17.27
C VAL A 342 -0.78 26.26 -18.58
N ARG A 343 0.28 25.46 -18.50
CA ARG A 343 0.92 24.81 -19.64
C ARG A 343 0.79 23.30 -19.49
N LEU A 344 0.32 22.65 -20.55
CA LEU A 344 0.13 21.21 -20.62
C LEU A 344 0.95 20.65 -21.78
N SER A 345 1.77 19.66 -21.50
CA SER A 345 2.56 18.93 -22.48
C SER A 345 2.14 17.47 -22.46
N GLY A 346 1.95 16.88 -23.63
CA GLY A 346 1.51 15.50 -23.73
C GLY A 346 1.59 14.96 -25.15
N ARG A 347 0.96 13.81 -25.38
CA ARG A 347 0.99 13.12 -26.67
C ARG A 347 -0.38 12.55 -27.03
N ILE A 348 -0.79 12.76 -28.28
CA ILE A 348 -1.94 12.09 -28.87
C ILE A 348 -1.45 10.92 -29.75
N PRO A 349 -1.98 9.70 -29.56
CA PRO A 349 -1.60 8.56 -30.39
C PRO A 349 -2.14 8.68 -31.81
N ALA A 350 -1.30 8.42 -32.82
CA ALA A 350 -1.69 8.47 -34.24
C ALA A 350 -2.79 7.49 -34.64
N TRP A 351 -2.93 6.40 -33.89
CA TRP A 351 -3.91 5.35 -34.11
C TRP A 351 -5.22 5.56 -33.33
N SER A 352 -5.31 6.59 -32.50
CA SER A 352 -6.50 6.86 -31.69
C SER A 352 -7.52 7.70 -32.48
N ARG A 353 -8.81 7.34 -32.43
CA ARG A 353 -9.92 8.13 -33.02
C ARG A 353 -10.27 9.39 -32.21
N THR A 354 -9.33 9.89 -31.42
CA THR A 354 -9.52 11.03 -30.52
C THR A 354 -9.30 12.37 -31.22
N LEU A 355 -8.83 12.37 -32.48
CA LEU A 355 -8.67 13.59 -33.27
C LEU A 355 -9.96 14.03 -34.00
N PRO A 356 -10.15 15.35 -34.21
CA PRO A 356 -9.52 16.43 -33.45
C PRO A 356 -9.91 16.32 -31.96
N GLN A 357 -8.95 16.53 -31.07
CA GLN A 357 -9.15 16.40 -29.62
C GLN A 357 -9.30 17.79 -29.01
N THR A 358 -10.45 18.07 -28.41
CA THR A 358 -10.61 19.28 -27.60
C THR A 358 -10.23 18.99 -26.16
N ILE A 359 -9.36 19.82 -25.60
CA ILE A 359 -9.05 19.84 -24.17
C ILE A 359 -9.64 21.12 -23.59
N ARG A 360 -10.57 20.96 -22.65
CA ARG A 360 -11.24 22.05 -21.95
C ARG A 360 -10.58 22.28 -20.59
N LEU A 361 -10.16 23.51 -20.36
CA LEU A 361 -9.49 24.00 -19.17
C LEU A 361 -10.41 24.96 -18.43
N GLN A 362 -10.67 24.73 -17.16
CA GLN A 362 -11.55 25.58 -16.36
C GLN A 362 -10.96 25.77 -14.97
N CYS A 363 -11.06 26.98 -14.42
CA CYS A 363 -10.56 27.30 -13.09
C CYS A 363 -11.71 27.76 -12.19
N GLY A 364 -12.15 26.88 -11.29
CA GLY A 364 -13.35 27.07 -10.48
C GLY A 364 -14.58 27.32 -11.34
N GLU A 365 -15.38 28.32 -10.99
CA GLU A 365 -16.56 28.74 -11.76
C GLU A 365 -16.22 29.73 -12.89
N GLY A 366 -14.94 29.95 -13.18
CA GLY A 366 -14.48 30.82 -14.25
C GLY A 366 -14.82 30.30 -15.66
N PRO A 367 -14.73 31.16 -16.69
CA PRO A 367 -15.00 30.76 -18.06
C PRO A 367 -14.00 29.69 -18.53
N ALA A 368 -14.52 28.60 -19.07
CA ALA A 368 -13.69 27.54 -19.63
C ALA A 368 -13.00 27.98 -20.93
N ARG A 369 -11.77 27.53 -21.12
CA ARG A 369 -11.00 27.69 -22.36
C ARG A 369 -10.79 26.32 -23.00
N SER A 370 -11.22 26.19 -24.24
CA SER A 370 -10.99 24.98 -25.02
C SER A 370 -9.83 25.20 -25.98
N GLN A 371 -8.95 24.21 -26.12
CA GLN A 371 -7.96 24.15 -27.18
C GLN A 371 -8.14 22.87 -27.97
N VAL A 372 -8.06 22.98 -29.29
CA VAL A 372 -8.23 21.86 -30.22
C VAL A 372 -6.85 21.42 -30.69
N ILE A 373 -6.59 20.11 -30.60
CA ILE A 373 -5.42 19.47 -31.17
C ILE A 373 -5.87 18.72 -32.41
N GLU A 374 -5.36 19.11 -33.57
CA GLU A 374 -5.77 18.56 -34.87
C GLU A 374 -4.91 17.36 -35.30
N GLU A 375 -3.65 17.33 -34.87
CA GLU A 375 -2.67 16.32 -35.31
C GLU A 375 -2.26 15.38 -34.17
N ALA A 376 -1.87 14.16 -34.57
CA ALA A 376 -1.29 13.20 -33.64
C ALA A 376 0.18 13.52 -33.37
N GLY A 377 0.69 13.06 -32.22
CA GLY A 377 2.05 13.30 -31.80
C GLY A 377 2.14 14.16 -30.54
N PRO A 378 3.33 14.70 -30.23
CA PRO A 378 3.52 15.56 -29.08
C PRO A 378 2.76 16.88 -29.25
N PHE A 379 2.15 17.37 -28.19
CA PHE A 379 1.48 18.66 -28.16
C PHE A 379 1.93 19.47 -26.95
N GLN A 380 1.87 20.80 -27.10
CA GLN A 380 2.01 21.74 -26.00
C GLN A 380 0.90 22.78 -26.09
N LEU A 381 0.15 22.92 -25.00
CA LEU A 381 -0.93 23.89 -24.88
C LEU A 381 -0.58 24.85 -23.75
N ALA A 382 -0.82 26.14 -23.98
CA ALA A 382 -0.68 27.16 -22.95
C ALA A 382 -1.96 28.00 -22.89
N SER A 383 -2.50 28.23 -21.70
CA SER A 383 -3.68 29.07 -21.52
C SER A 383 -3.56 29.91 -20.25
N THR A 384 -4.26 31.03 -20.26
CA THR A 384 -4.46 31.85 -19.05
C THR A 384 -5.93 31.84 -18.70
N LEU A 385 -6.26 31.30 -17.53
CA LEU A 385 -7.62 31.13 -17.04
C LEU A 385 -7.95 32.23 -16.03
N GLN A 386 -9.15 32.78 -16.12
CA GLN A 386 -9.70 33.62 -15.05
C GLN A 386 -10.33 32.71 -14.01
N CYS A 387 -10.01 32.91 -12.74
CA CYS A 387 -10.46 32.03 -11.66
C CYS A 387 -11.48 32.75 -10.76
N SER A 388 -12.55 32.05 -10.40
CA SER A 388 -13.56 32.55 -9.47
C SER A 388 -12.95 32.90 -8.10
N PRO A 389 -13.47 33.92 -7.39
CA PRO A 389 -12.98 34.29 -6.05
C PRO A 389 -13.09 33.12 -5.06
N GLY A 390 -12.05 32.92 -4.26
CA GLY A 390 -11.97 31.84 -3.26
C GLY A 390 -10.53 31.57 -2.81
N ASN A 391 -10.33 31.11 -1.57
CA ASN A 391 -9.01 30.80 -1.01
C ASN A 391 -8.37 29.54 -1.64
N VAL A 392 -9.20 28.68 -2.23
CA VAL A 392 -8.81 27.49 -2.98
C VAL A 392 -9.64 27.47 -4.26
N VAL A 393 -9.00 27.21 -5.39
CA VAL A 393 -9.68 27.06 -6.69
C VAL A 393 -9.28 25.74 -7.32
N VAL A 394 -10.20 25.09 -8.04
CA VAL A 394 -9.94 23.82 -8.71
C VAL A 394 -9.65 24.07 -10.18
N LEU A 395 -8.54 23.58 -10.68
CA LEU A 395 -8.25 23.49 -12.10
C LEU A 395 -8.80 22.17 -12.63
N ASP A 396 -9.81 22.26 -13.50
CA ASP A 396 -10.39 21.14 -14.22
C ASP A 396 -9.81 21.06 -15.64
N VAL A 397 -9.28 19.90 -16.01
CA VAL A 397 -8.77 19.59 -17.36
C VAL A 397 -9.56 18.42 -17.91
N THR A 398 -10.43 18.66 -18.88
CA THR A 398 -11.37 17.66 -19.40
C THR A 398 -11.17 17.40 -20.90
N PRO A 399 -10.95 16.15 -21.31
CA PRO A 399 -10.94 15.79 -22.72
C PRO A 399 -12.37 15.61 -23.26
N GLU A 400 -12.59 15.95 -24.52
CA GLU A 400 -13.87 15.70 -25.20
C GLU A 400 -13.99 14.28 -25.78
N LYS A 401 -12.91 13.75 -26.38
CA LYS A 401 -12.89 12.41 -26.98
C LYS A 401 -12.02 11.44 -26.18
N PHE A 402 -12.35 10.16 -26.31
CA PHE A 402 -11.67 9.03 -25.68
C PHE A 402 -11.77 7.81 -26.61
N PHE A 403 -10.94 6.81 -26.34
CA PHE A 403 -10.95 5.50 -26.98
C PHE A 403 -10.78 4.42 -25.90
N ARG A 404 -11.04 3.15 -26.26
CA ARG A 404 -10.71 2.00 -25.42
C ARG A 404 -9.72 1.12 -26.17
N PRO A 405 -8.57 0.74 -25.59
CA PRO A 405 -7.61 -0.14 -26.26
C PRO A 405 -8.22 -1.46 -26.74
N VAL A 406 -9.18 -2.02 -25.99
CA VAL A 406 -9.92 -3.23 -26.37
C VAL A 406 -10.75 -3.07 -27.64
N ASP A 407 -11.36 -1.90 -27.86
CA ASP A 407 -12.16 -1.61 -29.08
C ASP A 407 -11.26 -1.54 -30.34
N LEU A 408 -9.95 -1.35 -30.14
CA LEU A 408 -8.93 -1.29 -31.19
C LEU A 408 -8.17 -2.62 -31.36
N GLY A 409 -8.50 -3.66 -30.57
CA GLY A 409 -7.82 -4.95 -30.62
C GLY A 409 -6.35 -4.92 -30.15
N MET A 410 -5.94 -3.88 -29.42
CA MET A 410 -4.54 -3.70 -29.00
C MET A 410 -4.20 -4.46 -27.71
N SER A 411 -5.15 -4.56 -26.79
CA SER A 411 -5.00 -5.25 -25.51
C SER A 411 -6.37 -5.58 -24.90
N ALA A 412 -6.39 -6.30 -23.78
CA ALA A 412 -7.60 -6.55 -23.01
C ALA A 412 -8.04 -5.33 -22.14
N ASP A 413 -7.39 -4.18 -22.30
CA ASP A 413 -7.65 -2.98 -21.51
C ASP A 413 -8.95 -2.28 -21.94
N SER A 414 -9.92 -2.22 -21.04
CA SER A 414 -11.25 -1.64 -21.24
C SER A 414 -11.38 -0.19 -20.76
N ARG A 415 -10.30 0.41 -20.22
CA ARG A 415 -10.28 1.80 -19.76
C ARG A 415 -10.58 2.77 -20.90
N ARG A 416 -11.30 3.85 -20.60
CA ARG A 416 -11.56 4.96 -21.54
C ARG A 416 -10.42 5.97 -21.40
N LEU A 417 -9.56 6.03 -22.40
CA LEU A 417 -8.33 6.82 -22.42
C LEU A 417 -8.44 7.93 -23.47
N SER A 418 -7.82 9.08 -23.24
CA SER A 418 -7.83 10.19 -24.19
C SER A 418 -6.44 10.46 -24.77
N PHE A 419 -5.56 11.05 -23.97
CA PHE A 419 -4.19 11.40 -24.36
C PHE A 419 -3.21 11.05 -23.24
N MET A 420 -1.92 10.98 -23.58
CA MET A 420 -0.86 10.74 -22.60
C MET A 420 -0.34 12.09 -22.10
N LEU A 421 -0.25 12.25 -20.79
CA LEU A 421 0.24 13.48 -20.16
C LEU A 421 1.72 13.32 -19.84
N GLU A 422 2.52 14.34 -20.12
CA GLU A 422 3.96 14.36 -19.83
C GLU A 422 4.25 15.34 -18.68
N GLU A 423 3.78 16.58 -18.79
CA GLU A 423 4.07 17.67 -17.86
C GLU A 423 2.88 18.63 -17.72
N VAL A 424 2.65 19.14 -16.50
CA VAL A 424 1.71 20.22 -16.20
C VAL A 424 2.43 21.31 -15.41
N VAL A 425 2.59 22.48 -16.01
CA VAL A 425 3.18 23.65 -15.35
C VAL A 425 2.09 24.66 -15.04
N ILE A 426 2.02 25.07 -13.78
CA ILE A 426 1.02 25.99 -13.27
C ILE A 426 1.72 27.15 -12.56
N SER A 427 1.41 28.37 -12.96
CA SER A 427 1.98 29.58 -12.35
C SER A 427 0.93 30.68 -12.20
N PRO A 428 1.13 31.60 -11.24
CA PRO A 428 0.27 32.78 -11.14
C PRO A 428 0.35 33.60 -12.43
N GLY A 429 -0.81 33.96 -13.00
CA GLY A 429 -0.86 34.81 -14.18
C GLY A 429 -0.45 36.24 -13.82
N ALA A 430 0.43 36.85 -14.62
CA ALA A 430 0.78 38.26 -14.44
C ALA A 430 -0.47 39.14 -14.62
N HIS A 431 -0.74 40.00 -13.64
CA HIS A 431 -1.76 41.03 -13.78
C HIS A 431 -1.28 42.02 -14.84
N ARG A 432 -1.75 41.91 -16.08
CA ARG A 432 -1.64 43.03 -17.03
C ARG A 432 -2.68 44.07 -16.59
N PRO A 433 -2.29 45.24 -16.06
CA PRO A 433 -3.24 46.33 -15.89
C PRO A 433 -3.78 46.66 -17.28
N GLN A 434 -5.10 46.63 -17.42
CA GLN A 434 -5.77 47.19 -18.60
C GLN A 434 -5.42 48.68 -18.65
N ARG A 435 -4.80 49.13 -19.74
CA ARG A 435 -4.66 50.55 -20.08
C ARG A 435 -5.84 50.96 -20.95
#